data_AF-A0A3A9GRW2-F1
#
_entry.id   AF-A0A3A9GRW2-F1
#
_cell.length_a   1.000
_cell.length_b   1.000
_cell.length_c   1.000
_cell.angle_alpha   90.00
_cell.angle_beta   90.00
_cell.angle_gamma   90.00
#
_symmetry.space_group_name_H-M   'P 1'
#
loop_
_entity.id
_entity.type
_entity.pdbx_description
1 polymer ?
#
loop_
_entity_poly.entity_id
_entity_poly.type
_entity_poly.pdbx_seq_one_letter_code
_entity_poly.pdbx_strand_id
1 'polypeptide(L)'
;MTIPEAKIIYQKYNCSTFRICTQNYPVYMEYHRLEIAKWQEEQWKNEKIQEMYGELIQSGKVETFLELYEIAAEFHNTEKLSVLYRSLKQIAVPQKPQKKVDLAETILGKRNRRVRSGMIYWAYDLHCRKLTGALFLYVQNCLGEIRTWDVYIARRIQRAKHLYITMKQELGY
;
A
#
# COMPACT_ATOMS: atom_id res chain seq x y z
N MET A 1 1.99 2.53 30.51
CA MET A 1 2.33 3.19 29.23
C MET A 1 2.20 4.71 29.33
N THR A 2 3.15 5.46 28.76
CA THR A 2 3.08 6.92 28.55
C THR A 2 2.68 7.27 27.11
N ILE A 3 2.30 8.52 26.82
CA ILE A 3 1.96 8.97 25.45
C ILE A 3 3.13 8.75 24.45
N PRO A 4 4.40 9.09 24.77
CA PRO A 4 5.52 8.79 23.88
C PRO A 4 5.72 7.28 23.62
N GLU A 5 5.56 6.44 24.63
CA GLU A 5 5.63 4.98 24.47
C GLU A 5 4.49 4.46 23.58
N ALA A 6 3.28 5.00 23.77
CA ALA A 6 2.12 4.66 22.98
C ALA A 6 2.33 4.96 21.50
N LYS A 7 2.93 6.12 21.17
CA LYS A 7 3.31 6.46 19.79
C LYS A 7 4.24 5.42 19.18
N ILE A 8 5.31 5.04 19.89
CA ILE A 8 6.29 4.05 19.39
C ILE A 8 5.60 2.71 19.13
N ILE A 9 4.75 2.27 20.07
CA ILE A 9 3.96 1.04 19.93
C ILE A 9 3.02 1.15 18.73
N TYR A 10 2.27 2.23 18.61
CA TYR A 10 1.34 2.45 17.51
C TYR A 10 2.03 2.35 16.16
N GLN A 11 3.16 3.05 16.00
CA GLN A 11 3.94 3.03 14.77
C GLN A 11 4.56 1.65 14.49
N LYS A 12 5.00 0.91 15.51
CA LYS A 12 5.51 -0.47 15.40
C LYS A 12 4.47 -1.44 14.84
N TYR A 13 3.19 -1.24 15.17
CA TYR A 13 2.09 -2.07 14.68
C TYR A 13 1.44 -1.48 13.41
N ASN A 14 2.22 -0.78 12.57
CA ASN A 14 1.80 -0.12 11.34
C ASN A 14 0.58 0.79 11.55
N CYS A 15 0.55 1.51 12.67
CA CYS A 15 -0.49 2.46 13.02
C CYS A 15 -1.90 1.85 13.05
N SER A 16 -2.02 0.59 13.51
CA SER A 16 -3.29 -0.12 13.58
C SER A 16 -3.55 -0.63 15.01
N THR A 17 -4.52 -0.01 15.69
CA THR A 17 -4.98 -0.48 17.01
C THR A 17 -5.51 -1.91 16.96
N PHE A 18 -6.11 -2.30 15.83
CA PHE A 18 -6.54 -3.68 15.59
C PHE A 18 -5.36 -4.66 15.58
N ARG A 19 -4.22 -4.29 14.96
CA ARG A 19 -3.01 -5.11 15.00
C ARG A 19 -2.44 -5.21 16.40
N ILE A 20 -2.45 -4.13 17.18
CA ILE A 20 -2.05 -4.18 18.59
C ILE A 20 -2.96 -5.16 19.35
N CYS A 21 -4.28 -5.03 19.22
CA CYS A 21 -5.25 -5.88 19.91
C CYS A 21 -5.08 -7.37 19.59
N THR A 22 -4.93 -7.70 18.30
CA THR A 22 -4.83 -9.09 17.83
C THR A 22 -3.48 -9.74 18.11
N GLN A 23 -2.40 -8.97 18.15
CA GLN A 23 -1.04 -9.51 18.36
C GLN A 23 -0.56 -9.39 19.80
N ASN A 24 -1.07 -8.43 20.58
CA ASN A 24 -0.69 -8.18 21.96
C ASN A 24 -1.80 -7.46 22.75
N TYR A 25 -2.81 -8.24 23.17
CA TYR A 25 -3.98 -7.73 23.88
C TYR A 25 -3.66 -6.96 25.18
N PRO A 26 -2.73 -7.40 26.06
CA PRO A 26 -2.35 -6.61 27.24
C PRO A 26 -1.84 -5.20 26.89
N VAL A 27 -0.99 -5.09 25.87
CA VAL A 27 -0.48 -3.79 25.39
C VAL A 27 -1.59 -2.94 24.80
N TYR A 28 -2.55 -3.54 24.10
CA TYR A 28 -3.74 -2.84 23.62
C TYR A 28 -4.56 -2.25 24.76
N MET A 29 -4.76 -2.99 25.85
CA MET A 29 -5.52 -2.49 27.00
C MET A 29 -4.84 -1.29 27.66
N GLU A 30 -3.51 -1.31 27.77
CA GLU A 30 -2.74 -0.15 28.24
C GLU A 30 -2.84 1.04 27.27
N TYR A 31 -2.72 0.80 25.97
CA TYR A 31 -2.85 1.83 24.93
C TYR A 31 -4.23 2.48 24.95
N HIS A 32 -5.30 1.68 25.05
CA HIS A 32 -6.68 2.15 25.04
C HIS A 32 -7.01 3.01 26.26
N ARG A 33 -6.41 2.75 27.43
CA ARG A 33 -6.60 3.56 28.65
C ARG A 33 -6.06 4.98 28.53
N LEU A 34 -5.18 5.26 27.56
CA LEU A 34 -4.66 6.60 27.33
C LEU A 34 -5.64 7.50 26.58
N GLU A 35 -6.74 6.95 26.06
CA GLU A 35 -7.80 7.69 25.37
C GLU A 35 -7.27 8.65 24.30
N ILE A 36 -6.26 8.19 23.55
CA ILE A 36 -5.57 8.99 22.55
C ILE A 36 -6.59 9.43 21.49
N ALA A 37 -6.69 10.74 21.30
CA ALA A 37 -7.62 11.31 20.33
C ALA A 37 -7.24 10.89 18.91
N LYS A 38 -8.24 10.66 18.04
CA LYS A 38 -8.01 10.22 16.67
C LYS A 38 -7.11 11.15 15.85
N TRP A 39 -7.24 12.46 16.02
CA TRP A 39 -6.39 13.43 15.32
C TRP A 39 -4.90 13.27 15.68
N GLN A 40 -4.60 12.84 16.90
CA GLN A 40 -3.23 12.59 17.36
C GLN A 40 -2.68 11.30 16.76
N GLU A 41 -3.50 10.24 16.66
CA GLU A 41 -3.13 9.03 15.92
C GLU A 41 -2.89 9.31 14.42
N GLU A 42 -3.72 10.14 13.80
CA GLU A 42 -3.54 10.57 12.40
C GLU A 42 -2.24 11.37 12.22
N GLN A 43 -1.87 12.21 13.18
CA GLN A 43 -0.58 12.89 13.18
C GLN A 43 0.58 11.88 13.21
N TRP A 44 0.53 10.89 14.11
CA TRP A 44 1.59 9.87 14.20
C TRP A 44 1.66 8.97 12.97
N LYS A 45 0.52 8.68 12.33
CA LYS A 45 0.46 8.02 11.02
C LYS A 45 1.17 8.84 9.96
N ASN A 46 0.89 10.14 9.89
CA ASN A 46 1.51 11.04 8.93
C ASN A 46 3.04 11.09 9.12
N GLU A 47 3.49 11.18 10.37
CA GLU A 47 4.93 11.13 10.69
C GLU A 47 5.56 9.81 10.23
N LYS A 48 4.90 8.67 10.48
CA LYS A 48 5.40 7.36 10.02
C LYS A 48 5.46 7.25 8.50
N ILE A 49 4.46 7.78 7.79
CA ILE A 49 4.44 7.85 6.32
C ILE A 49 5.66 8.61 5.80
N GLN A 50 6.02 9.75 6.42
CA GLN A 50 7.16 10.55 5.99
C GLN A 50 8.50 9.85 6.27
N GLU A 51 8.64 9.21 7.44
CA GLU A 51 9.82 8.41 7.78
C GLU A 51 10.03 7.29 6.75
N MET A 52 8.99 6.49 6.48
CA MET A 52 9.05 5.40 5.52
C MET A 52 9.28 5.87 4.09
N TYR A 53 8.75 7.05 3.71
CA TYR A 53 9.07 7.65 2.42
C TYR A 53 10.58 7.96 2.31
N GLY A 54 11.17 8.54 3.36
CA GLY A 54 12.62 8.80 3.44
C GLY A 54 13.45 7.52 3.34
N GLU A 55 13.09 6.48 4.09
CA GLU A 55 13.74 5.15 4.03
C GLU A 55 13.67 4.53 2.63
N LEU A 56 12.54 4.72 1.94
CA LEU A 56 12.28 4.14 0.64
C LEU A 56 13.08 4.86 -0.47
N ILE A 57 13.27 6.18 -0.37
CA ILE A 57 14.19 6.91 -1.26
C ILE A 57 15.61 6.33 -1.19
N GLN A 58 16.06 5.91 -0.01
CA GLN A 58 17.41 5.35 0.17
C GLN A 58 17.50 3.88 -0.23
N SER A 59 16.47 3.08 0.06
CA SER A 59 16.54 1.62 -0.03
C SER A 59 15.89 1.01 -1.27
N GLY A 60 14.87 1.67 -1.84
CA GLY A 60 14.08 1.15 -2.96
C GLY A 60 13.37 -0.18 -2.67
N LYS A 61 13.21 -0.57 -1.40
CA LYS A 61 12.67 -1.88 -1.01
C LYS A 61 11.16 -1.98 -1.25
N VAL A 62 10.75 -3.09 -1.85
CA VAL A 62 9.33 -3.37 -2.16
C VAL A 62 8.52 -3.57 -0.89
N GLU A 63 9.09 -4.22 0.13
CA GLU A 63 8.42 -4.49 1.41
C GLU A 63 8.04 -3.18 2.11
N THR A 64 8.98 -2.25 2.21
CA THR A 64 8.74 -0.90 2.76
C THR A 64 7.64 -0.18 2.00
N PHE A 65 7.59 -0.32 0.68
CA PHE A 65 6.50 0.26 -0.12
C PHE A 65 5.14 -0.35 0.20
N LEU A 66 5.06 -1.67 0.33
CA LEU A 66 3.82 -2.37 0.62
C LEU A 66 3.27 -1.98 1.99
N GLU A 67 4.14 -1.87 2.99
CA GLU A 67 3.76 -1.38 4.33
C GLU A 67 3.33 0.09 4.29
N LEU A 68 4.05 0.94 3.55
CA LEU A 68 3.69 2.34 3.36
C LEU A 68 2.29 2.46 2.73
N TYR A 69 2.00 1.64 1.73
CA TYR A 69 0.67 1.58 1.09
C TYR A 69 -0.41 1.21 2.09
N GLU A 70 -0.20 0.19 2.95
CA GLU A 70 -1.20 -0.22 3.94
C GLU A 70 -1.57 0.92 4.89
N ILE A 71 -0.60 1.72 5.33
CA ILE A 71 -0.85 2.86 6.22
C ILE A 71 -1.50 4.02 5.46
N ALA A 72 -1.00 4.34 4.27
CA ALA A 72 -1.44 5.49 3.49
C ALA A 72 -2.85 5.31 2.90
N ALA A 73 -3.26 4.08 2.58
CA ALA A 73 -4.55 3.79 1.96
C ALA A 73 -5.75 4.19 2.83
N GLU A 74 -5.60 4.26 4.16
CA GLU A 74 -6.66 4.68 5.07
C GLU A 74 -7.10 6.14 4.88
N PHE A 75 -6.20 7.01 4.39
CA PHE A 75 -6.48 8.44 4.22
C PHE A 75 -7.31 8.75 2.97
N HIS A 76 -7.20 7.90 1.95
CA HIS A 76 -7.88 8.02 0.66
C HIS A 76 -7.87 9.43 0.01
N ASN A 77 -6.81 10.22 0.19
CA ASN A 77 -6.68 11.57 -0.37
C ASN A 77 -5.53 11.73 -1.38
N THR A 78 -5.55 12.84 -2.13
CA THR A 78 -4.58 13.13 -3.20
C THR A 78 -3.15 13.27 -2.69
N GLU A 79 -2.96 13.78 -1.47
CA GLU A 79 -1.64 13.97 -0.87
C GLU A 79 -0.96 12.60 -0.66
N LYS A 80 -1.64 11.66 -0.01
CA LYS A 80 -1.08 10.32 0.27
C LYS A 80 -0.90 9.50 -0.98
N LEU A 81 -1.83 9.61 -1.93
CA LEU A 81 -1.68 8.99 -3.23
C LEU A 81 -0.44 9.51 -3.99
N SER A 82 -0.16 10.81 -3.88
CA SER A 82 1.03 11.42 -4.47
C SER A 82 2.33 10.92 -3.81
N VAL A 83 2.35 10.77 -2.49
CA VAL A 83 3.49 10.17 -1.77
C VAL A 83 3.73 8.76 -2.30
N LEU A 84 2.69 7.90 -2.33
CA LEU A 84 2.81 6.54 -2.83
C LEU A 84 3.31 6.46 -4.27
N TYR A 85 2.80 7.32 -5.15
CA TYR A 85 3.26 7.33 -6.54
C TYR A 85 4.73 7.76 -6.67
N ARG A 86 5.17 8.76 -5.88
CA ARG A 86 6.60 9.13 -5.83
C ARG A 86 7.46 8.01 -5.26
N SER A 87 6.98 7.30 -4.24
CA SER A 87 7.64 6.13 -3.68
C SER A 87 7.78 5.02 -4.72
N LEU A 88 6.74 4.72 -5.50
CA LEU A 88 6.81 3.72 -6.58
C LEU A 88 7.95 4.01 -7.55
N LYS A 89 8.19 5.28 -7.88
CA LYS A 89 9.28 5.67 -8.80
C LYS A 89 10.68 5.41 -8.26
N GLN A 90 10.85 5.28 -6.94
CA GLN A 90 12.14 4.97 -6.32
C GLN A 90 12.43 3.47 -6.33
N ILE A 91 11.43 2.63 -6.60
CA ILE A 91 11.58 1.19 -6.63
C ILE A 91 12.08 0.79 -8.02
N ALA A 92 13.34 0.35 -8.10
CA ALA A 92 13.82 -0.31 -9.31
C ALA A 92 12.94 -1.54 -9.60
N VAL A 93 12.57 -1.75 -10.87
CA VAL A 93 11.69 -2.87 -11.24
C VAL A 93 12.26 -4.18 -10.68
N PRO A 94 11.57 -4.88 -9.77
CA PRO A 94 12.15 -6.02 -9.07
C PRO A 94 12.45 -7.15 -10.04
N GLN A 95 13.60 -7.80 -9.92
CA GLN A 95 13.90 -8.97 -10.77
C GLN A 95 13.05 -10.20 -10.38
N LYS A 96 12.75 -10.35 -9.08
CA LYS A 96 12.00 -11.50 -8.57
C LYS A 96 10.51 -11.45 -9.00
N PRO A 97 9.98 -12.50 -9.66
CA PRO A 97 8.58 -12.59 -10.07
C PRO A 97 7.57 -12.26 -8.97
N GLN A 98 7.80 -12.79 -7.77
CA GLN A 98 6.95 -12.56 -6.59
C GLN A 98 6.79 -11.05 -6.30
N LYS A 99 7.89 -10.30 -6.32
CA LYS A 99 7.88 -8.87 -6.00
C LYS A 99 7.21 -8.03 -7.08
N LYS A 100 7.38 -8.39 -8.35
CA LYS A 100 6.65 -7.77 -9.46
C LYS A 100 5.14 -7.93 -9.29
N VAL A 101 4.70 -9.14 -8.96
CA VAL A 101 3.30 -9.46 -8.70
C VAL A 101 2.78 -8.73 -7.46
N ASP A 102 3.55 -8.70 -6.38
CA ASP A 102 3.15 -8.02 -5.15
C ASP A 102 2.87 -6.53 -5.39
N LEU A 103 3.73 -5.85 -6.16
CA LEU A 103 3.52 -4.45 -6.57
C LEU A 103 2.29 -4.31 -7.48
N ALA A 104 2.20 -5.14 -8.53
CA ALA A 104 1.11 -5.06 -9.49
C ALA A 104 -0.26 -5.24 -8.81
N GLU A 105 -0.37 -6.23 -7.94
CA GLU A 105 -1.60 -6.48 -7.18
C GLU A 105 -1.92 -5.35 -6.18
N THR A 106 -0.92 -4.70 -5.58
CA THR A 106 -1.16 -3.53 -4.72
C THR A 106 -1.69 -2.34 -5.51
N ILE A 107 -1.17 -2.11 -6.72
CA ILE A 107 -1.61 -1.01 -7.59
C ILE A 107 -3.01 -1.29 -8.17
N LEU A 108 -3.29 -2.54 -8.56
CA LEU A 108 -4.58 -2.98 -9.08
C LEU A 108 -5.67 -3.17 -8.01
N GLY A 109 -5.26 -3.49 -6.77
CA GLY A 109 -6.16 -3.91 -5.70
C GLY A 109 -6.11 -5.43 -5.47
N LYS A 110 -5.85 -5.84 -4.23
CA LYS A 110 -5.85 -7.24 -3.82
C LYS A 110 -7.25 -7.65 -3.36
N ARG A 111 -7.77 -8.73 -3.95
CA ARG A 111 -8.68 -9.74 -3.36
C ARG A 111 -10.20 -9.70 -3.57
N ASN A 112 -10.83 -8.68 -4.12
CA ASN A 112 -12.24 -8.84 -4.51
C ASN A 112 -12.62 -7.88 -5.64
N ARG A 113 -13.11 -8.39 -6.77
CA ARG A 113 -13.59 -7.54 -7.88
C ARG A 113 -14.73 -6.62 -7.44
N ARG A 114 -15.44 -6.97 -6.37
CA ARG A 114 -16.53 -6.15 -5.80
C ARG A 114 -16.04 -4.99 -4.95
N VAL A 115 -14.74 -4.91 -4.63
CA VAL A 115 -14.16 -3.85 -3.82
C VAL A 115 -13.16 -3.07 -4.67
N ARG A 116 -13.57 -1.86 -5.08
CA ARG A 116 -12.68 -0.87 -5.73
C ARG A 116 -11.57 -0.53 -4.75
N SER A 117 -10.41 -1.12 -4.95
CA SER A 117 -9.25 -1.01 -4.06
C SER A 117 -7.98 -0.95 -4.91
N GLY A 118 -6.87 -0.54 -4.30
CA GLY A 118 -5.64 -0.30 -5.05
C GLY A 118 -5.54 1.13 -5.57
N MET A 119 -4.33 1.48 -5.97
CA MET A 119 -3.98 2.84 -6.33
C MET A 119 -4.68 3.32 -7.62
N ILE A 120 -5.01 2.43 -8.56
CA ILE A 120 -5.69 2.82 -9.80
C ILE A 120 -7.11 3.30 -9.53
N TYR A 121 -7.89 2.54 -8.76
CA TYR A 121 -9.24 2.98 -8.36
C TYR A 121 -9.17 4.24 -7.52
N TRP A 122 -8.26 4.30 -6.55
CA TRP A 122 -8.06 5.51 -5.75
C TRP A 122 -7.75 6.74 -6.61
N ALA A 123 -6.84 6.64 -7.58
CA ALA A 123 -6.54 7.73 -8.50
C ALA A 123 -7.75 8.11 -9.37
N TYR A 124 -8.51 7.12 -9.82
CA TYR A 124 -9.71 7.32 -10.64
C TYR A 124 -10.83 8.03 -9.84
N ASP A 125 -11.07 7.58 -8.61
CA ASP A 125 -12.11 8.12 -7.71
C ASP A 125 -11.78 9.56 -7.28
N LEU A 126 -10.49 9.91 -7.20
CA LEU A 126 -10.01 11.28 -7.04
C LEU A 126 -9.93 12.09 -8.35
N HIS A 127 -10.49 11.57 -9.45
CA HIS A 127 -10.50 12.19 -10.78
C HIS A 127 -9.11 12.56 -11.34
N CYS A 128 -8.05 11.88 -10.90
CA CYS A 128 -6.66 12.14 -11.27
C CYS A 128 -6.24 11.34 -12.52
N ARG A 129 -6.85 11.64 -13.69
CA ARG A 129 -6.66 10.84 -14.93
C ARG A 129 -5.21 10.56 -15.33
N LYS A 130 -4.34 11.57 -15.22
CA LYS A 130 -2.91 11.42 -15.54
C LYS A 130 -2.25 10.35 -14.67
N LEU A 131 -2.57 10.33 -13.38
CA LEU A 131 -2.01 9.38 -12.44
C LEU A 131 -2.59 7.99 -12.66
N THR A 132 -3.90 7.88 -12.91
CA THR A 132 -4.54 6.61 -13.26
C THR A 132 -3.84 5.96 -14.47
N GLY A 133 -3.62 6.71 -15.55
CA GLY A 133 -2.90 6.21 -16.74
C GLY A 133 -1.45 5.82 -16.44
N ALA A 134 -0.74 6.62 -15.63
CA ALA A 134 0.63 6.31 -15.24
C ALA A 134 0.74 5.03 -14.40
N LEU A 135 -0.24 4.76 -13.53
CA LEU A 135 -0.31 3.54 -12.74
C LEU A 135 -0.62 2.33 -13.60
N PHE A 136 -1.51 2.44 -14.59
CA PHE A 136 -1.72 1.37 -15.58
C PHE A 136 -0.41 1.03 -16.31
N LEU A 137 0.33 2.02 -16.79
CA LEU A 137 1.61 1.80 -17.46
C LEU A 137 2.62 1.10 -16.53
N TYR A 138 2.68 1.50 -15.26
CA TYR A 138 3.55 0.87 -14.27
C TYR A 138 3.19 -0.61 -14.07
N VAL A 139 1.89 -0.92 -13.93
CA VAL A 139 1.40 -2.30 -13.80
C VAL A 139 1.75 -3.12 -15.04
N GLN A 140 1.58 -2.56 -16.24
CA GLN A 140 1.96 -3.23 -17.49
C GLN A 140 3.45 -3.61 -17.49
N ASN A 141 4.33 -2.72 -17.03
CA ASN A 141 5.76 -3.00 -16.90
C ASN A 141 6.05 -4.08 -15.86
N CYS A 142 5.34 -4.08 -14.72
CA CYS A 142 5.46 -5.14 -13.73
C CYS A 142 5.00 -6.50 -14.29
N LEU A 143 3.86 -6.52 -15.00
CA LEU A 143 3.19 -7.73 -15.51
C LEU A 143 3.63 -8.17 -16.91
N GLY A 144 4.72 -7.63 -17.46
CA GLY A 144 5.26 -8.01 -18.77
C GLY A 144 5.70 -9.49 -18.85
N GLU A 145 6.82 -9.76 -19.49
CA GLU A 145 7.37 -11.13 -19.52
C GLU A 145 7.94 -11.51 -18.15
N ILE A 146 7.08 -12.08 -17.29
CA ILE A 146 7.49 -12.74 -16.06
C ILE A 146 7.56 -14.24 -16.33
N ARG A 147 8.76 -14.82 -16.25
CA ARG A 147 8.96 -16.27 -16.26
C ARG A 147 9.08 -16.78 -14.84
N THR A 148 8.29 -17.79 -14.49
CA THR A 148 8.36 -18.44 -13.18
C THR A 148 7.92 -19.89 -13.31
N TRP A 149 8.58 -20.77 -12.56
CA TRP A 149 8.20 -22.18 -12.42
C TRP A 149 7.26 -22.41 -11.23
N ASP A 150 7.07 -21.38 -10.41
CA ASP A 150 6.16 -21.42 -9.27
C ASP A 150 4.71 -21.27 -9.76
N VAL A 151 3.96 -22.37 -9.64
CA VAL A 151 2.54 -22.46 -10.04
C VAL A 151 1.67 -21.45 -9.29
N TYR A 152 1.97 -21.17 -8.02
CA TYR A 152 1.22 -20.20 -7.23
C TYR A 152 1.45 -18.78 -7.74
N ILE A 153 2.70 -18.41 -8.01
CA ILE A 153 3.03 -17.10 -8.60
C ILE A 153 2.43 -16.97 -10.00
N ALA A 154 2.53 -18.01 -10.84
CA ALA A 154 1.94 -18.01 -12.18
C ALA A 154 0.42 -17.73 -12.15
N ARG A 155 -0.33 -18.36 -11.24
CA ARG A 155 -1.76 -18.10 -11.04
C ARG A 155 -2.04 -16.66 -10.60
N ARG A 156 -1.20 -16.08 -9.75
CA ARG A 156 -1.33 -14.66 -9.35
C ARG A 156 -1.08 -13.72 -10.52
N ILE A 157 -0.06 -13.98 -11.34
CA ILE A 157 0.21 -13.21 -12.56
C ILE A 157 -1.00 -13.23 -13.50
N GLN A 158 -1.55 -14.42 -13.78
CA GLN A 158 -2.72 -14.56 -14.65
C GLN A 158 -3.93 -13.77 -14.12
N ARG A 159 -4.21 -13.88 -12.81
CA ARG A 159 -5.29 -13.10 -12.17
C ARG A 159 -5.04 -11.60 -12.27
N ALA A 160 -3.83 -11.14 -12.01
CA ALA A 160 -3.47 -9.73 -12.11
C ALA A 160 -3.59 -9.20 -13.55
N LYS A 161 -3.18 -9.98 -14.56
CA LYS A 161 -3.36 -9.64 -15.98
C LYS A 161 -4.82 -9.51 -16.37
N HIS A 162 -5.66 -10.46 -15.94
CA HIS A 162 -7.09 -10.39 -16.21
C HIS A 162 -7.76 -9.20 -15.52
N LEU A 163 -7.37 -8.92 -14.26
CA LEU A 163 -7.85 -7.75 -13.53
C LEU A 163 -7.43 -6.45 -14.22
N TYR A 164 -6.17 -6.34 -14.66
CA TYR A 164 -5.66 -5.21 -15.43
C TYR A 164 -6.52 -4.92 -16.67
N ILE A 165 -6.81 -5.93 -17.49
CA ILE A 165 -7.63 -5.78 -18.70
C ILE A 165 -9.06 -5.34 -18.34
N THR A 166 -9.66 -5.97 -17.33
CA THR A 166 -11.03 -5.66 -16.88
C THR A 166 -11.13 -4.21 -16.40
N MET A 167 -10.21 -3.79 -15.52
CA MET A 167 -10.18 -2.42 -15.00
C MET A 167 -9.93 -1.39 -16.10
N LYS A 168 -9.06 -1.70 -17.05
CA LYS A 168 -8.76 -0.82 -18.18
C LYS A 168 -10.02 -0.57 -19.03
N GLN A 169 -10.80 -1.60 -19.31
CA GLN A 169 -12.09 -1.50 -19.99
C GLN A 169 -13.14 -0.74 -19.17
N GLU A 170 -13.29 -1.08 -17.88
CA GLU A 170 -14.26 -0.43 -16.98
C GLU A 170 -14.00 1.07 -16.83
N LEU A 171 -12.73 1.47 -16.72
CA LEU A 171 -12.33 2.85 -16.46
C LEU A 171 -12.06 3.68 -17.73
N GLY A 172 -12.11 3.05 -18.91
CA GLY A 172 -11.92 3.72 -20.21
C GLY A 172 -10.48 4.16 -20.52
N TYR A 173 -9.49 3.32 -20.19
CA TYR A 173 -8.05 3.58 -20.46
C TYR A 173 -7.47 2.68 -21.57
#